data_AF-A0A970UQR2-F1
#
_entry.id   AF-A0A970UQR2-F1
#
_cell.length_a   1.000
_cell.length_b   1.000
_cell.length_c   1.000
_cell.angle_alpha   90.00
_cell.angle_beta   90.00
_cell.angle_gamma   90.00
#
_symmetry.space_group_name_H-M   'P 1'
#
loop_
_entity.id
_entity.type
_entity.pdbx_description
1 polymer ?
#
loop_
_entity_poly.entity_id
_entity_poly.type
_entity_poly.pdbx_seq_one_letter_code
_entity_poly.pdbx_strand_id
1 'polypeptide(L)'
;YSYEDRLYFVYGYNGSDTAAAKNHHNYLNYGVLYNWHAATDGAKSSDKSRSGIRGACPEGWHLPSRVEWETMEEQLKLPDFPSGYLSDPTGFNAQAGGFYGIDDAFWELDQESGFWTSTVLSDAAAFHNGYTAGESFLTLSAVSKALGFYVRCVRNQ
;
A
#
# COMPACT_ATOMS: atom_id res chain seq x y z
N TYR A 1 6.83 14.90 -15.82
CA TYR A 1 7.20 14.32 -14.52
C TYR A 1 8.45 13.46 -14.72
N SER A 2 9.40 13.54 -13.78
CA SER A 2 10.54 12.63 -13.70
C SER A 2 10.08 11.26 -13.24
N TYR A 3 10.85 10.22 -13.55
CA TYR A 3 10.60 8.86 -13.10
C TYR A 3 10.56 8.74 -11.56
N GLU A 4 11.32 9.59 -10.86
CA GLU A 4 11.46 9.59 -9.40
C GLU A 4 10.50 10.56 -8.69
N ASP A 5 9.57 11.19 -9.42
CA ASP A 5 8.63 12.13 -8.81
C ASP A 5 7.72 11.40 -7.81
N ARG A 6 7.46 12.04 -6.67
CA ARG A 6 6.54 11.53 -5.64
C ARG A 6 5.14 11.98 -6.00
N LEU A 7 4.27 11.03 -6.32
CA LEU A 7 2.92 11.29 -6.80
C LEU A 7 1.88 10.74 -5.81
N TYR A 8 0.78 11.48 -5.69
CA TYR A 8 -0.32 11.20 -4.78
C TYR A 8 -1.62 11.35 -5.55
N PHE A 9 -2.54 10.39 -5.39
CA PHE A 9 -3.76 10.32 -6.17
C PHE A 9 -4.97 10.24 -5.24
N VAL A 10 -5.95 11.11 -5.47
CA VAL A 10 -7.23 11.13 -4.77
C VAL A 10 -8.32 10.98 -5.81
N TYR A 11 -9.19 9.98 -5.63
CA TYR A 11 -10.21 9.66 -6.63
C TYR A 11 -11.11 10.87 -6.91
N GLY A 12 -11.27 11.22 -8.19
CA GLY A 12 -12.07 12.37 -8.63
C GLY A 12 -11.45 13.75 -8.37
N TYR A 13 -10.20 13.83 -7.92
CA TYR A 13 -9.48 15.10 -7.71
C TYR A 13 -8.25 15.20 -8.62
N ASN A 14 -8.25 16.17 -9.53
CA ASN A 14 -7.18 16.39 -10.53
C ASN A 14 -6.41 17.71 -10.31
N GLY A 15 -6.27 18.13 -9.05
CA GLY A 15 -5.55 19.35 -8.67
C GLY A 15 -4.27 19.06 -7.90
N SER A 16 -3.58 20.14 -7.50
CA SER A 16 -2.34 20.07 -6.68
C SER A 16 -2.49 20.68 -5.29
N ASP A 17 -3.66 21.25 -4.97
CA ASP A 17 -3.95 21.83 -3.65
C ASP A 17 -4.27 20.73 -2.64
N THR A 18 -3.31 20.46 -1.76
CA THR A 18 -3.43 19.44 -0.71
C THR A 18 -4.58 19.69 0.27
N ALA A 19 -4.95 20.95 0.55
CA ALA A 19 -6.06 21.27 1.43
C ALA A 19 -7.40 20.98 0.74
N ALA A 20 -7.51 21.33 -0.55
CA ALA A 20 -8.67 20.99 -1.35
C ALA A 20 -8.81 19.46 -1.52
N ALA A 21 -7.70 18.75 -1.76
CA ALA A 21 -7.69 17.28 -1.85
C ALA A 21 -8.20 16.62 -0.56
N LYS A 22 -7.70 17.07 0.60
CA LYS A 22 -8.11 16.55 1.92
C LYS A 22 -9.58 16.79 2.26
N ASN A 23 -10.17 17.85 1.70
CA ASN A 23 -11.59 18.18 1.85
C ASN A 23 -12.47 17.48 0.80
N HIS A 24 -11.89 16.75 -0.16
CA HIS A 24 -12.65 16.05 -1.18
C HIS A 24 -13.37 14.84 -0.59
N HIS A 25 -14.62 14.59 -0.98
CA HIS A 25 -15.43 13.50 -0.42
C HIS A 25 -14.73 12.13 -0.56
N ASN A 26 -14.11 11.87 -1.72
CA ASN A 26 -13.41 10.61 -1.94
C ASN A 26 -12.10 10.48 -1.16
N TYR A 27 -11.47 11.59 -0.72
CA TYR A 27 -10.35 11.49 0.21
C TYR A 27 -10.81 10.89 1.54
N LEU A 28 -12.00 11.29 2.02
CA LEU A 28 -12.53 10.80 3.29
C LEU A 28 -13.00 9.34 3.19
N ASN A 29 -13.50 8.92 2.03
CA ASN A 29 -14.00 7.55 1.83
C ASN A 29 -12.93 6.54 1.42
N TYR A 30 -12.01 6.94 0.53
CA TYR A 30 -11.04 6.05 -0.10
C TYR A 30 -9.60 6.41 0.24
N GLY A 31 -9.33 7.57 0.85
CA GLY A 31 -7.98 7.99 1.20
C GLY A 31 -7.16 8.47 -0.01
N VAL A 32 -5.85 8.21 0.07
CA VAL A 32 -4.84 8.62 -0.92
C VAL A 32 -4.08 7.39 -1.38
N LEU A 33 -3.85 7.30 -2.68
CA LEU A 33 -2.93 6.35 -3.29
C LEU A 33 -1.58 7.02 -3.55
N TYR A 34 -0.51 6.27 -3.37
CA TYR A 34 0.87 6.74 -3.48
C TYR A 34 1.53 5.96 -4.60
N ASN A 35 2.33 6.63 -5.45
CA ASN A 35 3.32 5.87 -6.21
C ASN A 35 4.44 5.37 -5.27
N TRP A 36 5.28 4.45 -5.73
CA TRP A 36 6.26 3.82 -4.84
C TRP A 36 7.27 4.84 -4.26
N HIS A 37 7.66 5.84 -5.05
CA HIS A 37 8.56 6.91 -4.63
C HIS A 37 7.93 7.76 -3.52
N ALA A 38 6.63 8.06 -3.60
CA ALA A 38 5.90 8.74 -2.54
C ALA A 38 5.75 7.85 -1.29
N ALA A 39 5.43 6.57 -1.46
CA ALA A 39 5.28 5.62 -0.36
C ALA A 39 6.55 5.47 0.49
N THR A 40 7.71 5.47 -0.16
CA THR A 40 9.03 5.33 0.49
C THR A 40 9.71 6.65 0.84
N ASP A 41 9.10 7.79 0.48
CA ASP A 41 9.74 9.11 0.55
C ASP A 41 11.11 9.16 -0.16
N GLY A 42 11.24 8.41 -1.27
CA GLY A 42 12.47 8.30 -2.06
C GLY A 42 13.59 7.47 -1.42
N ALA A 43 13.30 6.69 -0.38
CA ALA A 43 14.28 5.79 0.22
C ALA A 43 14.64 4.62 -0.71
N LYS A 44 15.87 4.10 -0.55
CA LYS A 44 16.30 2.87 -1.24
C LYS A 44 15.59 1.65 -0.66
N SER A 45 15.46 0.62 -1.48
CA SER A 45 14.80 -0.63 -1.09
C SER A 45 15.35 -1.24 0.20
N SER A 46 14.46 -1.87 0.96
CA SER A 46 14.80 -2.72 2.09
C SER A 46 13.90 -3.96 2.08
N ASP A 47 14.51 -5.15 2.09
CA ASP A 47 13.82 -6.45 2.18
C ASP A 47 14.09 -7.15 3.52
N LYS A 48 14.27 -6.37 4.57
CA LYS A 48 14.63 -6.87 5.91
C LYS A 48 13.37 -7.03 6.76
N SER A 49 13.40 -7.98 7.70
CA SER A 49 12.35 -8.18 8.73
C SER A 49 12.07 -6.96 9.64
N ARG A 50 12.87 -5.90 9.50
CA ARG A 50 12.54 -4.53 9.87
C ARG A 50 13.02 -3.64 8.74
N SER A 51 12.12 -3.14 7.91
CA SER A 51 12.55 -2.38 6.73
C SER A 51 13.37 -1.15 7.12
N GLY A 52 12.97 -0.48 8.22
CA GLY A 52 13.51 0.79 8.69
C GLY A 52 13.15 1.99 7.79
N ILE A 53 12.35 1.77 6.74
CA ILE A 53 11.92 2.83 5.83
C ILE A 53 10.66 3.46 6.40
N ARG A 54 10.78 4.65 6.99
CA ARG A 54 9.59 5.40 7.43
C ARG A 54 8.67 5.71 6.25
N GLY A 55 9.22 6.29 5.19
CA GLY A 55 8.42 6.71 4.04
C GLY A 55 7.25 7.62 4.44
N ALA A 56 6.08 7.35 3.88
CA ALA A 56 4.84 8.06 4.21
C ALA A 56 4.26 7.73 5.61
N CYS A 57 4.88 6.80 6.35
CA CYS A 57 4.38 6.40 7.67
C CYS A 57 4.63 7.46 8.76
N PRO A 58 3.78 7.50 9.81
CA PRO A 58 4.01 8.34 10.98
C PRO A 58 5.31 8.02 11.71
N GLU A 59 5.74 8.92 12.59
CA GLU A 59 6.88 8.66 13.47
C GLU A 59 6.63 7.43 14.37
N GLY A 60 7.66 6.59 14.51
CA GLY A 60 7.57 5.31 15.22
C GLY A 60 6.96 4.18 14.39
N TRP A 61 6.69 4.41 13.10
CA TRP A 61 6.19 3.41 12.15
C TRP A 61 7.06 3.38 10.89
N HIS A 62 6.97 2.29 10.13
CA HIS A 62 7.68 2.10 8.87
C HIS A 62 6.79 1.39 7.82
N LEU A 63 7.17 1.56 6.55
CA LEU A 63 6.60 0.83 5.43
C LEU A 63 7.14 -0.61 5.45
N PRO A 64 6.28 -1.63 5.58
CA PRO A 64 6.71 -3.02 5.65
C PRO A 64 7.48 -3.46 4.40
N SER A 65 8.46 -4.33 4.59
CA SER A 65 9.10 -5.08 3.52
C SER A 65 8.28 -6.31 3.13
N ARG A 66 8.62 -6.94 2.02
CA ARG A 66 8.06 -8.24 1.63
C ARG A 66 8.25 -9.30 2.74
N VAL A 67 9.43 -9.38 3.36
CA VAL A 67 9.69 -10.32 4.45
C VAL A 67 8.77 -10.10 5.66
N GLU A 68 8.45 -8.84 5.98
CA GLU A 68 7.53 -8.52 7.08
C GLU A 68 6.09 -8.93 6.78
N TRP A 69 5.66 -8.78 5.52
CA TRP A 69 4.36 -9.26 5.05
C TRP A 69 4.26 -10.79 5.08
N GLU A 70 5.27 -11.49 4.58
CA GLU A 70 5.34 -12.96 4.62
C GLU A 70 5.25 -13.47 6.07
N THR A 71 5.98 -12.83 6.98
CA THR A 71 5.95 -13.16 8.42
C THR A 71 4.55 -12.94 9.01
N MET A 72 3.88 -11.85 8.66
CA MET A 72 2.52 -11.56 9.11
C MET A 72 1.55 -12.64 8.61
N GLU A 73 1.57 -12.96 7.32
CA GLU A 73 0.70 -13.98 6.73
C GLU A 73 0.90 -15.38 7.35
N GLU A 74 2.13 -15.75 7.69
CA GLU A 74 2.42 -16.98 8.41
C GLU A 74 1.80 -17.00 9.82
N GLN A 75 1.86 -15.87 10.53
CA GLN A 75 1.22 -15.74 11.85
C GLN A 75 -0.31 -15.86 11.77
N LEU A 76 -0.92 -15.36 10.71
CA LEU A 76 -2.37 -15.46 10.48
C LEU A 76 -2.86 -16.89 10.21
N LYS A 77 -1.96 -17.82 9.86
CA LYS A 77 -2.28 -19.25 9.65
C LYS A 77 -2.26 -20.07 10.95
N LEU A 78 -1.88 -19.47 12.09
CA LEU A 78 -1.81 -20.17 13.37
C LEU A 78 -3.22 -20.50 13.92
N PRO A 79 -3.36 -21.56 14.74
CA PRO A 79 -4.67 -22.05 15.21
C PRO A 79 -5.52 -21.02 15.97
N ASP A 80 -4.88 -20.02 16.57
CA ASP A 80 -5.52 -18.93 17.30
C ASP A 80 -6.28 -17.95 16.37
N PHE A 81 -6.02 -18.04 15.06
CA PHE A 81 -6.73 -17.34 14.00
C PHE A 81 -7.36 -18.38 13.06
N PRO A 82 -8.44 -19.08 13.49
CA PRO A 82 -8.96 -20.29 12.85
C PRO A 82 -9.53 -20.09 11.43
N SER A 83 -9.36 -18.90 10.89
CA SER A 83 -10.03 -18.45 9.69
C SER A 83 -9.05 -17.90 8.64
N GLY A 84 -7.78 -17.65 9.00
CA GLY A 84 -6.78 -17.08 8.09
C GLY A 84 -7.20 -15.75 7.44
N TYR A 85 -8.33 -15.17 7.88
CA TYR A 85 -8.94 -14.04 7.20
C TYR A 85 -8.16 -12.78 7.51
N LEU A 86 -7.92 -12.03 6.45
CA LEU A 86 -7.60 -10.62 6.46
C LEU A 86 -8.85 -9.78 6.78
N SER A 87 -9.64 -10.25 7.74
CA SER A 87 -10.75 -9.58 8.39
C SER A 87 -10.81 -10.12 9.83
N ASP A 88 -11.42 -9.37 10.74
CA ASP A 88 -11.57 -9.65 12.18
C ASP A 88 -11.56 -11.17 12.54
N PRO A 89 -10.71 -11.66 13.48
CA PRO A 89 -10.04 -10.98 14.60
C PRO A 89 -8.60 -10.49 14.35
N THR A 90 -8.11 -10.50 13.11
CA THR A 90 -6.70 -10.21 12.79
C THR A 90 -6.36 -8.71 12.79
N GLY A 91 -7.38 -7.84 12.84
CA GLY A 91 -7.21 -6.38 12.73
C GLY A 91 -6.75 -5.91 11.35
N PHE A 92 -6.65 -6.81 10.37
CA PHE A 92 -6.34 -6.48 9.00
C PHE A 92 -7.61 -6.03 8.27
N ASN A 93 -8.20 -4.88 8.61
CA ASN A 93 -9.38 -4.38 7.90
C ASN A 93 -8.96 -3.70 6.57
N ALA A 94 -8.55 -4.48 5.58
CA ALA A 94 -8.25 -3.95 4.25
C ALA A 94 -9.54 -3.55 3.54
N GLN A 95 -9.70 -2.25 3.29
CA GLN A 95 -10.74 -1.74 2.41
C GLN A 95 -10.30 -1.94 0.96
N ALA A 96 -11.20 -2.45 0.11
CA ALA A 96 -11.01 -2.47 -1.34
C ALA A 96 -11.31 -1.07 -1.91
N GLY A 97 -10.27 -0.28 -2.13
CA GLY A 97 -10.37 1.12 -2.56
C GLY A 97 -9.81 1.38 -3.95
N GLY A 98 -9.49 0.32 -4.68
CA GLY A 98 -8.92 0.35 -6.01
C GLY A 98 -7.43 0.70 -6.04
N PHE A 99 -6.97 1.01 -7.25
CA PHE A 99 -5.61 1.50 -7.50
C PHE A 99 -5.60 2.54 -8.62
N TYR A 100 -4.48 3.27 -8.74
CA TYR A 100 -4.28 4.24 -9.82
C TYR A 100 -3.37 3.64 -10.88
N GLY A 101 -3.88 3.55 -12.11
CA GLY A 101 -3.22 2.97 -13.26
C GLY A 101 -2.21 3.91 -13.93
N ILE A 102 -1.34 3.33 -14.76
CA ILE A 102 -0.40 4.09 -15.60
C ILE A 102 -1.08 4.80 -16.79
N ASP A 103 -2.36 4.54 -16.99
CA ASP A 103 -3.25 5.16 -17.97
C ASP A 103 -3.99 6.38 -17.40
N ASP A 104 -3.50 6.89 -16.27
CA ASP A 104 -4.03 8.04 -15.53
C ASP A 104 -5.48 7.84 -15.02
N ALA A 105 -5.90 6.60 -14.79
CA ALA A 105 -7.25 6.24 -14.35
C ALA A 105 -7.27 5.46 -13.02
N PHE A 106 -8.42 5.52 -12.33
CA PHE A 106 -8.69 4.70 -11.14
C PHE A 106 -9.42 3.42 -11.55
N TRP A 107 -8.97 2.30 -10.99
CA TRP A 107 -9.47 0.96 -11.33
C TRP A 107 -9.87 0.19 -10.08
N GLU A 108 -10.78 -0.76 -10.26
CA GLU A 108 -11.18 -1.75 -9.24
C GLU A 108 -11.64 -1.18 -7.89
N LEU A 109 -12.30 0.00 -7.92
CA LEU A 109 -12.97 0.57 -6.77
C LEU A 109 -13.94 -0.45 -6.16
N ASP A 110 -13.91 -0.58 -4.83
CA ASP A 110 -14.74 -1.52 -4.06
C ASP A 110 -14.52 -3.01 -4.39
N GLN A 111 -13.51 -3.34 -5.22
CA GLN A 111 -13.19 -4.71 -5.64
C GLN A 111 -11.77 -5.15 -5.25
N GLU A 112 -10.76 -4.30 -5.48
CA GLU A 112 -9.37 -4.62 -5.16
C GLU A 112 -8.69 -3.51 -4.35
N SER A 113 -7.55 -3.83 -3.75
CA SER A 113 -6.63 -2.87 -3.15
C SER A 113 -5.21 -3.40 -3.24
N GLY A 114 -4.24 -2.50 -3.37
CA GLY A 114 -2.83 -2.85 -3.23
C GLY A 114 -2.16 -2.07 -2.10
N PHE A 115 -1.19 -2.71 -1.45
CA PHE A 115 -0.38 -2.10 -0.40
C PHE A 115 1.10 -2.18 -0.78
N TRP A 116 1.75 -1.03 -0.91
CA TRP A 116 3.17 -1.00 -1.24
C TRP A 116 4.05 -1.66 -0.17
N THR A 117 5.12 -2.31 -0.62
CA THR A 117 6.23 -2.73 0.24
C THR A 117 7.46 -1.85 -0.01
N SER A 118 8.42 -1.89 0.91
CA SER A 118 9.75 -1.31 0.74
C SER A 118 10.70 -2.15 -0.14
N THR A 119 10.25 -3.31 -0.64
CA THR A 119 11.06 -4.24 -1.41
C THR A 119 10.96 -3.94 -2.91
N VAL A 120 12.11 -3.79 -3.56
CA VAL A 120 12.24 -3.48 -4.99
C VAL A 120 12.65 -4.74 -5.73
N LEU A 121 12.01 -4.98 -6.88
CA LEU A 121 12.43 -6.04 -7.81
C LEU A 121 13.46 -5.52 -8.81
N SER A 122 13.25 -4.30 -9.33
CA SER A 122 14.10 -3.67 -10.33
C SER A 122 14.03 -2.15 -10.26
N ASP A 123 14.80 -1.45 -11.11
CA ASP A 123 14.70 0.01 -11.21
C ASP A 123 13.27 0.45 -11.54
N ALA A 124 12.53 -0.34 -12.33
CA ALA A 124 11.18 -0.04 -12.79
C ALA A 124 10.05 -0.49 -11.82
N ALA A 125 10.30 -1.53 -11.01
CA ALA A 125 9.25 -2.28 -10.33
C ALA A 125 9.54 -2.55 -8.85
N ALA A 126 8.48 -2.56 -8.04
CA ALA A 126 8.52 -2.87 -6.62
C ALA A 126 7.41 -3.84 -6.23
N PHE A 127 7.59 -4.53 -5.11
CA PHE A 127 6.60 -5.46 -4.59
C PHE A 127 5.47 -4.73 -3.89
N HIS A 128 4.26 -5.24 -4.09
CA HIS A 128 3.06 -4.86 -3.37
C HIS A 128 2.30 -6.11 -2.96
N ASN A 129 1.43 -5.98 -1.95
CA ASN A 129 0.44 -7.00 -1.63
C ASN A 129 -0.92 -6.56 -2.15
N GLY A 130 -1.49 -7.37 -3.04
CA GLY A 130 -2.85 -7.22 -3.55
C GLY A 130 -3.86 -7.90 -2.63
N TYR A 131 -5.02 -7.28 -2.51
CA TYR A 131 -6.20 -7.76 -1.80
C TYR A 131 -7.40 -7.68 -2.73
N THR A 132 -8.21 -8.73 -2.76
CA THR A 132 -9.48 -8.77 -3.50
C THR A 132 -10.63 -8.92 -2.50
N ALA A 133 -11.67 -8.11 -2.65
CA ALA A 133 -12.84 -8.15 -1.79
C ALA A 133 -13.49 -9.53 -1.81
N GLY A 134 -13.74 -10.08 -0.61
CA GLY A 134 -14.29 -11.42 -0.44
C GLY A 134 -13.26 -12.54 -0.39
N GLU A 135 -12.00 -12.28 -0.75
CA GLU A 135 -10.91 -13.23 -0.58
C GLU A 135 -10.31 -13.15 0.83
N SER A 136 -9.76 -14.27 1.28
CA SER A 136 -9.16 -14.40 2.61
C SER A 136 -7.65 -14.21 2.64
N PHE A 137 -7.00 -14.10 1.48
CA PHE A 137 -5.54 -14.08 1.35
C PHE A 137 -5.06 -12.86 0.56
N LEU A 138 -3.80 -12.48 0.75
CA LEU A 138 -3.11 -11.48 -0.06
C LEU A 138 -2.34 -12.16 -1.17
N THR A 139 -2.12 -11.42 -2.26
CA THR A 139 -1.24 -11.83 -3.34
C THR A 139 -0.04 -10.90 -3.43
N LEU A 140 1.13 -11.40 -3.08
CA LEU A 140 2.39 -10.69 -3.26
C LEU A 140 2.84 -10.74 -4.72
N SER A 141 3.04 -9.58 -5.34
CA SER A 141 3.61 -9.50 -6.70
C SER A 141 4.35 -8.18 -6.93
N ALA A 142 5.22 -8.17 -7.94
CA ALA A 142 5.96 -6.97 -8.33
C ALA A 142 5.28 -6.26 -9.50
N VAL A 143 5.13 -4.94 -9.37
CA VAL A 143 4.41 -4.09 -10.31
C VAL A 143 5.16 -2.77 -10.54
N SER A 144 4.77 -2.02 -11.57
CA SER A 144 5.40 -0.74 -11.91
C SER A 144 5.33 0.25 -10.74
N LYS A 145 6.47 0.88 -10.39
CA LYS A 145 6.54 1.91 -9.34
C LYS A 145 5.69 3.15 -9.62
N ALA A 146 5.23 3.32 -10.86
CA ALA A 146 4.38 4.43 -11.28
C ALA A 146 2.89 4.25 -10.88
N LEU A 147 2.45 3.03 -10.59
CA LEU A 147 1.08 2.77 -10.13
C LEU A 147 0.84 3.39 -8.76
N GLY A 148 -0.41 3.78 -8.48
CA GLY A 148 -0.80 4.26 -7.16
C GLY A 148 -1.43 3.16 -6.32
N PHE A 149 -0.84 2.89 -5.15
CA PHE A 149 -1.36 1.94 -4.17
C PHE A 149 -1.34 2.54 -2.76
N TYR A 150 -2.02 1.89 -1.83
CA TYR A 150 -2.09 2.32 -0.44
C TYR A 150 -0.77 2.08 0.32
N VAL A 151 -0.62 2.81 1.41
CA VAL A 151 0.44 2.61 2.40
C VAL A 151 -0.19 2.05 3.67
N ARG A 152 0.31 0.90 4.13
CA ARG A 152 -0.04 0.32 5.42
C ARG A 152 1.22 0.18 6.26
N CYS A 153 1.24 0.83 7.42
CA CYS A 153 2.44 0.96 8.23
C CYS A 153 2.50 -0.08 9.34
N VAL A 154 3.72 -0.52 9.67
CA VAL A 154 4.01 -1.40 10.81
C VAL A 154 4.75 -0.61 11.89
N ARG A 155 4.41 -0.83 13.15
CA ARG A 155 5.02 -0.10 14.27
C ARG A 155 6.44 -0.61 14.48
N ASN A 156 7.36 0.31 14.74
CA ASN A 156 8.71 -0.05 15.18
C ASN A 156 8.60 -0.74 16.54
N GLN A 157 9.29 -1.88 16.70
CA GLN A 157 9.49 -2.53 17.99
C GLN A 157 10.57 -1.82 18.80
#